data_AF-A0A964J7A4-F1
#
_entry.id   AF-A0A964J7A4-F1
#
_cell.length_a   1.000
_cell.length_b   1.000
_cell.length_c   1.000
_cell.angle_alpha   90.00
_cell.angle_beta   90.00
_cell.angle_gamma   90.00
#
_symmetry.space_group_name_H-M   'P 1'
#
loop_
_entity.id
_entity.type
_entity.pdbx_description
1 polymer ?
#
loop_
_entity_poly.entity_id
_entity_poly.type
_entity_poly.pdbx_seq_one_letter_code
_entity_poly.pdbx_strand_id
1 'polypeptide(L)'
;MYALQATLPRLTRLSPHRCLPCHGIARLANPNSAQTAKKRFKADPIGYFHNAIAEIRTEQGELYLLVSIDRTSKLACVELRERVT
;
A
#
# COMPACT_ATOMS: atom_id res chain seq x y z
N MET A 1 -7.46 -4.75 -4.82
CA MET A 1 -8.68 -4.44 -4.03
C MET A 1 -9.39 -5.73 -3.64
N TYR A 2 -8.81 -6.53 -2.74
CA TYR A 2 -9.45 -7.75 -2.21
C TYR A 2 -9.33 -7.85 -0.68
N ALA A 3 -8.41 -7.11 -0.05
CA ALA A 3 -8.13 -7.18 1.38
C ALA A 3 -9.35 -6.86 2.28
N LEU A 4 -10.28 -5.99 1.84
CA LEU A 4 -11.46 -5.59 2.62
C LEU A 4 -12.72 -6.41 2.32
N GLN A 5 -12.68 -7.32 1.33
CA GLN A 5 -13.85 -8.11 0.95
C GLN A 5 -14.21 -9.13 2.05
N ALA A 6 -13.21 -9.64 2.78
CA ALA A 6 -13.41 -10.54 3.91
C ALA A 6 -14.15 -9.88 5.08
N THR A 7 -13.88 -8.60 5.34
CA THR A 7 -14.46 -7.85 6.47
C THR A 7 -15.81 -7.20 6.14
N LEU A 8 -16.15 -7.04 4.86
CA LEU A 8 -17.39 -6.39 4.39
C LEU A 8 -18.11 -7.25 3.34
N PRO A 9 -18.64 -8.43 3.73
CA PRO A 9 -19.13 -9.47 2.80
C PRO A 9 -20.34 -9.08 1.95
N ARG A 10 -20.98 -7.94 2.24
CA ARG A 10 -22.16 -7.42 1.50
C ARG A 10 -21.82 -6.42 0.40
N LEU A 11 -20.55 -6.01 0.26
CA LEU A 11 -20.17 -5.07 -0.78
C LEU A 11 -19.94 -5.83 -2.10
N THR A 12 -20.88 -5.67 -3.05
CA THR A 12 -20.63 -6.08 -4.44
C THR A 12 -19.43 -5.32 -4.99
N ARG A 13 -18.75 -5.86 -6.01
CA ARG A 13 -17.50 -5.31 -6.58
C ARG A 13 -17.55 -3.80 -6.91
N LEU A 14 -18.73 -3.24 -7.17
CA LEU A 14 -18.95 -1.83 -7.48
C LEU A 14 -19.12 -0.93 -6.24
N SER A 15 -19.53 -1.50 -5.11
CA SER A 15 -19.79 -0.74 -3.89
C SER A 15 -18.54 -0.07 -3.31
N PRO A 16 -17.35 -0.71 -3.24
CA PRO A 16 -16.13 -0.04 -2.75
C PRO A 16 -15.74 1.19 -3.58
N HIS A 17 -15.91 1.11 -4.91
CA HIS A 17 -15.61 2.23 -5.82
C HIS A 17 -16.49 3.44 -5.52
N ARG A 18 -17.72 3.25 -5.05
CA ARG A 18 -18.63 4.35 -4.66
C ARG A 18 -18.45 4.75 -3.20
N CYS A 19 -18.34 3.78 -2.30
CA CYS A 19 -18.25 4.01 -0.86
C CYS A 19 -16.96 4.72 -0.43
N LEU A 20 -15.79 4.34 -0.97
CA LEU A 20 -14.51 4.91 -0.53
C LEU A 20 -14.39 6.41 -0.87
N PRO A 21 -14.79 6.88 -2.07
CA PRO A 21 -14.88 8.32 -2.34
C PRO A 21 -15.98 9.03 -1.53
N CYS A 22 -17.16 8.43 -1.36
CA CYS A 22 -18.27 9.00 -0.59
C CYS A 22 -17.89 9.28 0.87
N HIS A 23 -17.17 8.35 1.51
CA HIS A 23 -16.68 8.52 2.87
C HIS A 23 -15.37 9.32 2.96
N GLY A 24 -14.88 9.84 1.83
CA GLY A 24 -13.68 10.66 1.78
C GLY A 24 -12.37 9.92 2.07
N ILE A 25 -12.39 8.59 2.04
CA ILE A 25 -11.24 7.72 2.29
C ILE A 25 -10.34 7.68 1.05
N ALA A 26 -10.92 7.56 -0.15
CA ALA A 26 -10.21 7.59 -1.42
C ALA A 26 -10.19 9.02 -2.00
N ARG A 27 -9.54 9.95 -1.30
CA ARG A 27 -9.37 11.34 -1.76
C ARG A 27 -7.93 11.62 -2.18
N LEU A 28 -7.76 12.43 -3.22
CA LEU A 28 -6.46 13.01 -3.55
C LEU A 28 -6.04 13.97 -2.44
N ALA A 29 -4.74 14.02 -2.18
CA ALA A 29 -4.18 14.92 -1.19
C ALA A 29 -4.51 16.38 -1.55
N ASN A 30 -5.01 17.17 -0.59
CA ASN A 30 -5.44 18.56 -0.82
C ASN A 30 -4.25 19.42 -1.28
N PRO A 31 -4.28 20.03 -2.48
CA PRO A 31 -3.17 20.84 -2.99
C PRO A 31 -2.89 22.09 -2.16
N ASN A 32 -3.85 22.57 -1.37
CA ASN A 32 -3.73 23.78 -0.53
C ASN A 32 -3.42 23.45 0.93
N SER A 33 -3.33 22.18 1.31
CA SER A 33 -2.71 21.84 2.59
C SER A 33 -1.25 22.25 2.53
N ALA A 34 -0.69 22.74 3.65
CA ALA A 34 0.73 23.05 3.78
C ALA A 34 1.58 21.75 3.66
N GLN A 35 1.61 21.18 2.46
CA GLN A 35 2.37 20.01 2.11
C GLN A 35 3.78 20.45 1.77
N THR A 36 4.74 19.79 2.39
CA THR A 36 6.14 19.83 1.99
C THR A 36 6.23 19.67 0.47
N ALA A 37 6.94 20.57 -0.21
CA ALA A 37 7.09 20.55 -1.65
C ALA A 37 7.43 19.12 -2.13
N LYS A 38 6.61 18.59 -3.06
CA LYS A 38 6.79 17.23 -3.59
C LYS A 38 8.16 17.15 -4.28
N LYS A 39 9.12 16.48 -3.64
CA LYS A 39 10.42 16.22 -4.26
C LYS A 39 10.25 15.10 -5.30
N ARG A 40 10.95 15.23 -6.43
CA ARG A 40 11.10 14.10 -7.36
C ARG A 40 11.79 12.96 -6.63
N PHE A 41 11.33 11.73 -6.86
CA PHE A 41 12.07 10.55 -6.41
C PHE A 41 13.47 10.55 -7.02
N LYS A 42 14.44 10.06 -6.25
CA LYS A 42 15.80 9.87 -6.74
C LYS A 42 15.77 8.83 -7.87
N ALA A 43 16.48 9.11 -8.96
CA ALA A 43 16.70 8.14 -10.02
C ALA A 43 17.78 7.16 -9.57
N ASP A 44 17.41 5.90 -9.41
CA ASP A 44 18.35 4.82 -9.10
C ASP A 44 18.56 3.96 -10.35
N PRO A 45 19.77 3.43 -10.58
CA PRO A 45 19.99 2.54 -11.70
C PRO A 45 19.26 1.21 -11.48
N ILE A 46 18.97 0.51 -12.58
CA ILE A 46 18.30 -0.81 -12.56
C ILE A 46 19.10 -1.76 -11.65
N GLY A 47 18.40 -2.47 -10.78
CA GLY A 47 19.01 -3.37 -9.77
C GLY A 47 19.18 -2.78 -8.37
N TYR A 48 18.85 -1.50 -8.15
CA TYR A 48 18.73 -0.93 -6.81
C TYR A 48 17.31 -1.15 -6.24
N PHE A 49 17.23 -1.86 -5.11
CA PHE A 49 15.96 -2.18 -4.48
C PHE A 49 15.68 -1.31 -3.26
N HIS A 50 14.46 -0.80 -3.18
CA HIS A 50 13.91 -0.15 -2.00
C HIS A 50 13.23 -1.21 -1.16
N ASN A 51 13.84 -1.53 -0.01
CA ASN A 51 13.29 -2.49 0.92
C ASN A 51 12.45 -1.76 1.97
N ALA A 52 11.20 -2.21 2.13
CA ALA A 52 10.29 -1.74 3.15
C ALA A 52 9.72 -2.94 3.91
N ILE A 53 9.48 -2.75 5.20
CA ILE A 53 8.81 -3.73 6.05
C ILE A 53 7.55 -3.08 6.59
N ALA A 54 6.43 -3.80 6.50
CA ALA A 54 5.17 -3.38 7.11
C ALA A 54 4.65 -4.50 8.03
N GLU A 55 4.32 -4.14 9.27
CA GLU A 55 3.57 -5.01 10.16
C GLU A 55 2.10 -5.00 9.75
N ILE A 56 1.52 -6.18 9.60
CA ILE A 56 0.12 -6.40 9.28
C ILE A 56 -0.50 -7.16 10.44
N ARG A 57 -1.50 -6.55 11.06
CA ARG A 57 -2.30 -7.18 12.12
C ARG A 57 -3.55 -7.79 11.50
N THR A 58 -3.69 -9.10 11.63
CA THR A 58 -4.89 -9.84 11.25
C THR A 58 -5.52 -10.50 12.47
N GLU A 59 -6.71 -11.09 12.31
CA GLU A 59 -7.36 -11.84 13.40
C GLU A 59 -6.55 -13.07 13.83
N GLN A 60 -5.70 -13.59 12.94
CA GLN A 60 -4.82 -14.74 13.20
C GLN A 60 -3.49 -14.37 13.85
N GLY A 61 -3.19 -13.07 14.04
CA GLY A 61 -1.96 -12.60 14.68
C GLY A 61 -1.22 -11.52 13.90
N GLU A 62 0.05 -11.34 14.22
CA GLU A 62 0.95 -10.36 13.59
C GLU A 62 1.76 -11.02 12.47
N LEU A 63 1.76 -10.40 11.30
CA LEU A 63 2.54 -10.82 10.13
C LEU A 63 3.38 -9.65 9.64
N TYR A 64 4.54 -9.96 9.06
CA TYR A 64 5.46 -8.99 8.49
C TYR A 64 5.46 -9.13 6.98
N LEU A 65 5.11 -8.05 6.29
CA LEU A 65 5.21 -7.93 4.85
C LEU A 65 6.55 -7.29 4.50
N LEU A 66 7.45 -8.10 3.95
CA LEU A 66 8.73 -7.63 3.40
C LEU A 66 8.53 -7.32 1.93
N VAL A 67 8.85 -6.10 1.53
CA VAL A 67 8.64 -5.61 0.17
C VAL A 67 9.96 -5.07 -0.36
N SER A 68 10.39 -5.57 -1.52
CA SER A 68 11.54 -5.05 -2.25
C SER A 68 11.07 -4.50 -3.60
N ILE A 69 11.27 -3.21 -3.86
CA ILE A 69 10.81 -2.54 -5.09
C ILE A 69 11.99 -1.97 -5.85
N ASP A 70 12.16 -2.40 -7.10
CA ASP A 70 12.97 -1.65 -8.07
C ASP A 70 12.07 -0.60 -8.73
N ARG A 71 12.33 0.67 -8.40
CA ARG A 71 11.54 1.80 -8.89
C ARG A 71 11.71 2.04 -10.39
N THR A 72 12.83 1.62 -10.95
CA THR A 72 13.19 1.86 -12.35
C THR A 72 12.56 0.80 -13.25
N SER A 73 12.68 -0.48 -12.89
CA SER A 73 11.99 -1.57 -13.63
C SER A 73 10.51 -1.73 -13.25
N LYS A 74 10.07 -1.10 -12.15
CA LYS A 74 8.72 -1.26 -11.56
C LYS A 74 8.41 -2.68 -11.09
N LEU A 75 9.44 -3.48 -10.84
CA LEU A 75 9.30 -4.81 -10.25
C LEU A 75 9.17 -4.69 -8.74
N ALA A 76 8.25 -5.47 -8.18
CA ALA A 76 8.07 -5.61 -6.75
C ALA A 76 8.09 -7.09 -6.36
N CYS A 77 8.97 -7.44 -5.43
CA CYS A 77 8.96 -8.74 -4.77
C CYS A 77 8.39 -8.56 -3.37
N VAL A 78 7.49 -9.47 -2.98
CA VAL A 78 6.76 -9.38 -1.72
C VAL A 78 6.80 -10.75 -1.05
N GLU A 79 7.12 -10.75 0.23
CA GLU A 79 7.10 -11.95 1.06
C GLU A 79 6.38 -11.67 2.39
N LEU A 80 5.54 -12.61 2.81
CA LEU A 80 4.82 -12.56 4.07
C LEU A 80 5.48 -13.54 5.05
N ARG A 81 5.91 -13.05 6.21
CA ARG A 81 6.58 -13.84 7.24
C ARG A 81 5.90 -13.66 8.59
N GLU A 82 5.91 -14.70 9.41
CA GLU A 82 5.45 -14.63 10.81
C GLU A 82 6.49 -13.93 11.72
N ARG A 83 7.77 -13.97 11.33
CA ARG A 83 8.88 -13.32 12.04
C ARG A 83 9.90 -12.77 11.04
N VAL A 84 10.49 -11.63 11.35
CA VAL A 84 11.67 -11.08 10.66
C VAL A 84 12.87 -11.42 11.54
N THR A 85 13.79 -12.23 11.01
CA THR A 85 15.06 -12.59 11.68
C THR A 85 16.12 -11.55 11.40
#